data_AF-A0A2D9K3F0-F1
#
_entry.id   AF-A0A2D9K3F0-F1
#
_cell.length_a   1.000
_cell.length_b   1.000
_cell.length_c   1.000
_cell.angle_alpha   90.00
_cell.angle_beta   90.00
_cell.angle_gamma   90.00
#
_symmetry.space_group_name_H-M   'P 1'
#
loop_
_entity.id
_entity.type
_entity.pdbx_description
1 polymer ?
#
loop_
_entity_poly.entity_id
_entity_poly.type
_entity_poly.pdbx_seq_one_letter_code
_entity_poly.pdbx_strand_id
1 'polypeptide(L)'
;MNNEVDSSPLQRLGVFFLGLITFVGFGFLAWIVFNFSGGETDENYEMRSAERANKIDEIKLTQANGVVPTDKQLAEYVSTNQPSEPQASKKPVPGTKAFDEWMKAQAAKTQVQEPENTDVVKPEPEEKEKVVELTINALGNPPGTMKYKEVAVEVPAGAKVVLTFTNPDVLQHNLVLVKPDKKDAVGALADAMLTDPEAMKKHYVPESDDIIASTKLVNPGGNEKIEFMSPEEAGDYPYICTFPGHWRLMQGVLKVTKE
;
A
#
# COMPACT_ATOMS: atom_id res chain seq x y z
N MET A 1 26.42 52.67 -13.16
CA MET A 1 25.38 53.09 -14.12
C MET A 1 24.06 52.67 -13.53
N ASN A 2 23.34 53.62 -12.94
CA ASN A 2 22.01 53.38 -12.38
C ASN A 2 21.04 53.32 -13.55
N ASN A 3 20.43 52.16 -13.78
CA ASN A 3 19.34 52.00 -14.75
C ASN A 3 18.03 52.40 -14.06
N GLU A 4 17.83 53.71 -13.90
CA GLU A 4 16.51 54.25 -13.60
C GLU A 4 15.73 54.31 -14.92
N VAL A 5 14.87 53.31 -15.13
CA VAL A 5 13.88 53.35 -16.21
C VAL A 5 12.77 54.30 -15.75
N ASP A 6 12.93 55.57 -16.12
CA ASP A 6 11.91 56.60 -15.95
C ASP A 6 10.70 56.24 -16.83
N SER A 7 9.78 55.47 -16.25
CA SER A 7 8.56 55.02 -16.91
C SER A 7 7.46 56.01 -16.57
N SER A 8 7.26 56.96 -17.48
CA SER A 8 6.23 58.01 -17.33
C SER A 8 4.85 57.39 -17.02
N PRO A 9 4.00 58.08 -16.23
CA PRO A 9 2.66 57.59 -15.89
C PRO A 9 1.82 57.18 -17.11
N LEU A 10 2.04 57.83 -18.26
CA LEU A 10 1.38 57.52 -19.53
C LEU A 10 1.81 56.17 -20.13
N GLN A 11 3.08 55.78 -20.00
CA GLN A 11 3.55 54.47 -20.46
C GLN A 11 3.01 53.34 -19.59
N ARG A 12 2.87 53.57 -18.27
CA ARG A 12 2.23 52.59 -17.36
C ARG A 12 0.75 52.42 -17.67
N LEU A 13 0.04 53.50 -18.01
CA LEU A 13 -1.34 53.44 -18.48
C LEU A 13 -1.46 52.63 -19.78
N GLY A 14 -0.56 52.87 -20.74
CA GLY A 14 -0.55 52.16 -22.03
C GLY A 14 -0.37 50.65 -21.91
N VAL A 15 0.56 50.20 -21.05
CA VAL A 15 0.76 48.76 -20.79
C VAL A 15 -0.44 48.14 -20.07
N PHE A 16 -1.08 48.87 -19.15
CA PHE A 16 -2.32 48.42 -18.50
C PHE A 16 -3.47 48.24 -19.49
N PHE A 17 -3.67 49.20 -20.41
CA PHE A 17 -4.73 49.10 -21.41
C PHE A 17 -4.45 48.02 -22.46
N LEU A 18 -3.20 47.81 -22.87
CA LEU A 18 -2.84 46.70 -23.76
C LEU A 18 -3.11 45.34 -23.09
N GLY A 19 -2.72 45.19 -21.82
CA GLY A 19 -2.98 43.97 -21.04
C GLY A 19 -4.47 43.68 -20.90
N LEU A 20 -5.28 44.70 -20.62
CA LEU A 20 -6.74 44.57 -20.49
C LEU A 20 -7.38 44.13 -21.82
N ILE A 21 -6.96 44.71 -22.95
CA ILE A 21 -7.47 44.34 -24.28
C ILE A 21 -7.11 42.89 -24.62
N THR A 22 -5.90 42.43 -24.29
CA THR A 22 -5.50 41.03 -24.51
C THR A 22 -6.27 40.04 -23.64
N PHE A 23 -6.55 40.38 -22.37
CA PHE A 23 -7.27 39.50 -21.44
C PHE A 23 -8.75 39.35 -21.82
N VAL A 24 -9.40 40.45 -22.22
CA VAL A 24 -10.80 40.42 -22.68
C VAL A 24 -10.92 39.73 -24.04
N GLY A 25 -9.96 39.94 -24.95
CA GLY A 25 -9.93 39.28 -26.25
C GLY A 25 -9.77 37.75 -26.17
N PHE A 26 -8.84 37.26 -25.33
CA PHE A 26 -8.67 35.82 -25.13
C PHE A 26 -9.86 35.18 -24.39
N GLY A 27 -10.44 35.86 -23.41
CA GLY A 27 -11.63 35.39 -22.70
C GLY A 27 -12.84 35.25 -23.63
N PHE A 28 -13.05 36.20 -24.55
CA PHE A 28 -14.14 36.15 -25.51
C PHE A 28 -13.94 35.03 -26.56
N LEU A 29 -12.71 34.83 -27.04
CA LEU A 29 -12.37 33.72 -27.93
C LEU A 29 -12.56 32.35 -27.25
N ALA A 30 -12.13 32.20 -26.00
CA ALA A 30 -12.37 30.98 -25.22
C ALA A 30 -13.87 30.72 -24.97
N TRP A 31 -14.65 31.77 -24.69
CA TRP A 31 -16.11 31.67 -24.52
C TRP A 31 -16.83 31.28 -25.82
N ILE A 32 -16.39 31.80 -26.98
CA ILE A 32 -16.90 31.37 -28.29
C ILE A 32 -16.55 29.90 -28.55
N VAL A 33 -15.29 29.49 -28.33
CA VAL A 33 -14.87 28.10 -28.55
C VAL A 33 -15.62 27.13 -27.64
N PHE A 34 -15.83 27.49 -26.37
CA PHE A 34 -16.62 26.68 -25.44
C PHE A 34 -18.08 26.53 -25.85
N ASN A 35 -18.72 27.60 -26.35
CA ASN A 35 -20.08 27.54 -26.88
C ASN A 35 -20.18 26.75 -28.19
N PHE A 36 -19.15 26.79 -29.04
CA PHE A 36 -19.16 26.09 -30.34
C PHE A 36 -18.68 24.64 -30.26
N SER A 37 -17.90 24.25 -29.23
CA SER A 37 -17.40 22.87 -29.05
C SER A 37 -18.30 21.98 -28.18
N GLY A 38 -19.52 22.42 -27.88
CA GLY A 38 -20.62 21.50 -27.53
C GLY A 38 -20.54 20.83 -26.15
N GLY A 39 -20.34 21.59 -25.08
CA GLY A 39 -20.47 21.06 -23.71
C GLY A 39 -21.90 20.64 -23.30
N GLU A 40 -22.94 21.04 -24.06
CA GLU A 40 -24.35 20.86 -23.66
C GLU A 40 -25.15 19.89 -24.55
N THR A 41 -24.53 19.20 -25.52
CA THR A 41 -25.24 18.23 -26.39
C THR A 41 -24.50 16.89 -26.55
N ASP A 42 -23.68 16.52 -25.56
CA ASP A 42 -23.10 15.17 -25.53
C ASP A 42 -24.20 14.17 -25.16
N GLU A 43 -24.71 13.43 -26.15
CA GLU A 43 -25.68 12.34 -25.95
C GLU A 43 -25.19 11.32 -24.90
N ASN A 44 -23.87 11.17 -24.73
CA ASN A 44 -23.29 10.31 -23.69
C ASN A 44 -23.50 10.89 -22.27
N TYR A 45 -23.50 12.22 -22.13
CA TYR A 45 -23.80 12.86 -20.85
C TYR A 45 -25.27 12.67 -20.47
N GLU A 46 -26.19 12.88 -21.43
CA GLU A 46 -27.63 12.67 -21.22
C GLU A 46 -27.98 11.20 -20.97
N MET A 47 -27.37 10.25 -21.67
CA MET A 47 -27.58 8.82 -21.36
C MET A 47 -27.09 8.46 -19.95
N ARG A 48 -25.92 8.97 -19.53
CA ARG A 48 -25.38 8.74 -18.18
C ARG A 48 -26.17 9.45 -17.08
N SER A 49 -26.91 10.51 -17.39
CA SER A 49 -27.79 11.21 -16.45
C SER A 49 -29.09 10.41 -16.27
N ALA A 50 -29.68 9.92 -17.37
CA ALA A 50 -30.87 9.08 -17.38
C ALA A 50 -30.64 7.72 -16.70
N GLU A 51 -29.52 7.05 -16.98
CA GLU A 51 -29.13 5.80 -16.31
C GLU A 51 -28.94 5.99 -14.79
N ARG A 52 -28.36 7.14 -14.37
CA ARG A 52 -28.24 7.47 -12.96
C ARG A 52 -29.59 7.71 -12.29
N ALA A 53 -30.52 8.37 -12.98
CA ALA A 53 -31.88 8.57 -12.47
C ALA A 53 -32.60 7.24 -12.27
N ASN A 54 -32.54 6.33 -13.26
CA ASN A 54 -33.13 5.00 -13.16
C ASN A 54 -32.55 4.19 -11.99
N LYS A 55 -31.23 4.26 -11.78
CA LYS A 55 -30.58 3.56 -10.66
C LYS A 55 -30.96 4.13 -9.30
N ILE A 56 -31.17 5.43 -9.20
CA ILE A 56 -31.68 6.07 -7.97
C ILE A 56 -33.11 5.58 -7.68
N ASP A 57 -33.95 5.46 -8.70
CA ASP A 57 -35.33 4.99 -8.52
C ASP A 57 -35.39 3.50 -8.17
N GLU A 58 -34.50 2.68 -8.74
CA GLU A 58 -34.33 1.28 -8.36
C GLU A 58 -33.88 1.12 -6.89
N ILE A 59 -32.96 1.96 -6.42
CA ILE A 59 -32.52 2.00 -5.01
C ILE A 59 -33.67 2.42 -4.09
N LYS A 60 -34.48 3.40 -4.49
CA LYS A 60 -35.66 3.82 -3.71
C LYS A 60 -36.72 2.73 -3.64
N LEU A 61 -36.98 2.01 -4.73
CA LEU A 61 -37.91 0.89 -4.77
C LEU A 61 -37.43 -0.29 -3.91
N THR A 62 -36.14 -0.59 -3.94
CA THR A 62 -35.53 -1.64 -3.08
C THR A 62 -35.53 -1.24 -1.61
N GLN A 63 -35.32 0.04 -1.28
CA GLN A 63 -35.45 0.56 0.09
C GLN A 63 -36.89 0.62 0.59
N ALA A 64 -37.86 0.92 -0.28
CA ALA A 64 -39.28 0.95 0.08
C ALA A 64 -39.84 -0.44 0.44
N ASN A 65 -39.23 -1.50 -0.10
CA ASN A 65 -39.53 -2.90 0.24
C ASN A 65 -38.57 -3.48 1.30
N GLY A 66 -37.63 -2.68 1.81
CA GLY A 66 -36.75 -3.06 2.91
C GLY A 66 -37.54 -3.13 4.21
N VAL A 67 -37.76 -4.34 4.72
CA VAL A 67 -38.37 -4.53 6.04
C VAL A 67 -37.36 -4.09 7.10
N VAL A 68 -37.58 -2.94 7.72
CA VAL A 68 -36.83 -2.52 8.90
C VAL A 68 -37.16 -3.52 10.02
N PRO A 69 -36.16 -4.23 10.59
CA PRO A 69 -36.40 -5.15 11.69
C PRO A 69 -37.05 -4.40 12.85
N THR A 70 -38.10 -4.98 13.41
CA THR A 70 -38.69 -4.44 14.65
C THR A 70 -37.70 -4.53 15.80
N ASP A 71 -37.82 -3.68 16.82
CA ASP A 71 -36.97 -3.71 18.01
C ASP A 71 -36.91 -5.10 18.65
N LYS A 72 -38.00 -5.86 18.55
CA LYS A 72 -38.08 -7.25 19.03
C LYS A 72 -37.23 -8.21 18.19
N GLN A 73 -37.27 -8.10 16.87
CA GLN A 73 -36.44 -8.89 15.97
C GLN A 73 -34.95 -8.52 16.11
N LEU A 74 -34.67 -7.24 16.35
CA LEU A 74 -33.31 -6.78 16.64
C LEU A 74 -32.81 -7.36 17.96
N ALA A 75 -33.63 -7.31 19.01
CA ALA A 75 -33.30 -7.90 20.32
C ALA A 75 -33.13 -9.42 20.26
N GLU A 76 -33.94 -10.12 19.46
CA GLU A 76 -33.83 -11.56 19.24
C GLU A 76 -32.57 -11.94 18.45
N TYR A 77 -32.23 -11.17 17.41
CA TYR A 77 -30.97 -11.34 16.67
C TYR A 77 -29.75 -11.11 17.57
N VAL A 78 -29.79 -10.07 18.40
CA VAL A 78 -28.72 -9.80 19.37
C VAL A 78 -28.64 -10.92 20.40
N SER A 79 -29.76 -11.41 20.95
CA SER A 79 -29.71 -12.48 21.95
C SER A 79 -29.24 -13.83 21.38
N THR A 80 -29.54 -14.11 20.11
CA THR A 80 -29.14 -15.37 19.44
C THR A 80 -27.73 -15.32 18.87
N ASN A 81 -27.23 -14.14 18.45
CA ASN A 81 -25.93 -14.00 17.80
C ASN A 81 -24.87 -13.28 18.63
N GLN A 82 -25.20 -12.84 19.85
CA GLN A 82 -24.20 -12.37 20.80
C GLN A 82 -23.51 -13.59 21.43
N PRO A 83 -22.21 -13.82 21.17
CA PRO A 83 -21.50 -14.90 21.83
C PRO A 83 -21.61 -14.74 23.35
N SER A 84 -21.82 -15.86 24.04
CA SER A 84 -21.91 -15.93 25.50
C SER A 84 -20.62 -15.40 26.12
N GLU A 85 -20.68 -14.16 26.60
CA GLU A 85 -19.58 -13.37 27.17
C GLU A 85 -18.37 -13.18 26.23
N PRO A 86 -17.73 -11.99 26.25
CA PRO A 86 -16.41 -11.88 25.63
C PRO A 86 -15.51 -12.89 26.33
N GLN A 87 -15.07 -13.93 25.62
CA GLN A 87 -14.04 -14.82 26.16
C GLN A 87 -12.79 -13.95 26.36
N ALA A 88 -12.59 -13.52 27.60
CA ALA A 88 -11.41 -12.78 28.01
C ALA A 88 -10.22 -13.60 27.53
N SER A 89 -9.45 -13.03 26.61
CA SER A 89 -8.26 -13.70 26.12
C SER A 89 -7.41 -14.04 27.35
N LYS A 90 -7.05 -15.31 27.53
CA LYS A 90 -6.15 -15.73 28.62
C LYS A 90 -4.76 -15.11 28.50
N LYS A 91 -4.51 -14.32 27.45
CA LYS A 91 -3.25 -13.62 27.23
C LYS A 91 -3.26 -12.34 28.08
N PRO A 92 -2.26 -12.15 28.95
CA PRO A 92 -2.14 -10.94 29.72
C PRO A 92 -1.93 -9.71 28.82
N VAL A 93 -2.36 -8.54 29.28
CA VAL A 93 -2.34 -7.29 28.51
C VAL A 93 -0.94 -6.67 28.51
N PRO A 94 -0.42 -6.20 27.36
CA PRO A 94 0.88 -5.53 27.28
C PRO A 94 1.02 -4.38 28.29
N GLY A 95 2.16 -4.32 28.98
CA GLY A 95 2.43 -3.32 30.04
C GLY A 95 1.98 -3.71 31.45
N THR A 96 1.44 -4.92 31.63
CA THR A 96 1.14 -5.49 32.96
C THR A 96 2.24 -6.46 33.40
N LYS A 97 2.47 -6.62 34.71
CA LYS A 97 3.43 -7.62 35.24
C LYS A 97 3.14 -9.03 34.75
N ALA A 98 1.85 -9.37 34.60
CA ALA A 98 1.44 -10.66 34.07
C ALA A 98 1.90 -10.88 32.61
N PHE A 99 2.00 -9.81 31.82
CA PHE A 99 2.53 -9.86 30.45
C PHE A 99 4.04 -10.05 30.43
N ASP A 100 4.78 -9.36 31.29
CA ASP A 100 6.23 -9.52 31.39
C ASP A 100 6.62 -10.94 31.84
N GLU A 101 5.89 -11.48 32.82
CA GLU A 101 6.08 -12.86 33.30
C GLU A 101 5.70 -13.90 32.23
N TRP A 102 4.62 -13.65 31.50
CA TRP A 102 4.21 -14.50 30.37
C TRP A 102 5.24 -14.47 29.24
N MET A 103 5.77 -13.30 28.87
CA MET A 103 6.84 -13.17 27.87
C MET A 103 8.11 -13.89 28.30
N LYS A 104 8.49 -13.79 29.58
CA LYS A 104 9.64 -14.51 30.14
C LYS A 104 9.43 -16.02 30.13
N ALA A 105 8.21 -16.50 30.41
CA ALA A 105 7.86 -17.92 30.35
C ALA A 105 7.83 -18.47 28.91
N GLN A 106 7.47 -17.65 27.91
CA GLN A 106 7.56 -18.03 26.50
C GLN A 106 9.02 -18.12 26.04
N ALA A 107 9.86 -17.13 26.40
CA ALA A 107 11.29 -17.15 26.10
C ALA A 107 12.01 -18.36 26.70
N ALA A 108 11.60 -18.80 27.90
CA ALA A 108 12.13 -20.01 28.54
C ALA A 108 11.65 -21.33 27.87
N LYS A 109 10.44 -21.36 27.29
CA LYS A 109 9.92 -22.53 26.56
C LYS A 109 10.57 -22.72 25.18
N THR A 110 11.09 -21.65 24.58
CA THR A 110 11.80 -21.70 23.29
C THR A 110 13.22 -22.28 23.41
N GLN A 111 13.76 -22.49 24.62
CA GLN A 111 15.13 -23.01 24.82
C GLN A 111 15.23 -24.53 25.07
N VAL A 112 14.18 -25.32 24.83
CA VAL A 112 14.26 -26.79 24.92
C VAL A 112 13.57 -27.46 23.74
N GLN A 113 14.17 -27.34 22.56
CA GLN A 113 14.07 -28.34 21.48
C GLN A 113 15.40 -28.37 20.74
N GLU A 114 16.36 -29.07 21.34
CA GLU A 114 17.52 -29.62 20.64
C GLU A 114 17.13 -31.04 20.23
N PRO A 115 17.00 -31.36 18.92
CA PRO A 115 16.97 -32.75 18.50
C PRO A 115 18.41 -33.27 18.42
N GLU A 116 18.77 -34.04 19.44
CA GLU A 116 19.83 -35.03 19.41
C GLU A 116 19.48 -36.09 18.34
N ASN A 117 20.10 -36.01 17.16
CA ASN A 117 20.43 -37.20 16.38
C ASN A 117 21.63 -36.93 15.46
N THR A 118 22.77 -37.48 15.88
CA THR A 118 24.00 -37.61 15.11
C THR A 118 23.81 -38.61 13.98
N ASP A 119 23.96 -38.15 12.74
CA ASP A 119 24.59 -38.97 11.70
C ASP A 119 25.64 -38.13 10.99
N VAL A 120 26.86 -38.64 11.01
CA VAL A 120 28.09 -38.02 10.58
C VAL A 120 28.06 -37.79 9.07
N VAL A 121 27.97 -36.54 8.64
CA VAL A 121 28.51 -36.11 7.34
C VAL A 121 29.62 -35.10 7.61
N LYS A 122 30.84 -35.58 7.33
CA LYS A 122 32.12 -34.89 7.21
C LYS A 122 31.99 -33.39 6.85
N PRO A 123 32.59 -32.46 7.62
CA PRO A 123 32.57 -31.04 7.26
C PRO A 123 33.44 -30.81 6.03
N GLU A 124 32.80 -30.58 4.89
CA GLU A 124 33.34 -29.84 3.76
C GLU A 124 33.33 -28.35 4.16
N PRO A 125 34.37 -27.56 3.85
CA PRO A 125 34.66 -26.35 4.60
C PRO A 125 33.58 -25.29 4.39
N GLU A 126 32.93 -24.89 5.48
CA GLU A 126 32.02 -23.74 5.53
C GLU A 126 32.76 -22.48 5.09
N GLU A 127 32.50 -22.08 3.85
CA GLU A 127 32.76 -20.72 3.40
C GLU A 127 31.84 -19.81 4.20
N LYS A 128 32.40 -18.81 4.89
CA LYS A 128 31.66 -17.91 5.77
C LYS A 128 30.53 -17.22 4.99
N GLU A 129 29.31 -17.74 5.09
CA GLU A 129 28.13 -17.12 4.47
C GLU A 129 27.99 -15.68 4.99
N LYS A 130 28.12 -14.71 4.08
CA LYS A 130 27.92 -13.29 4.40
C LYS A 130 26.43 -13.06 4.65
N VAL A 131 26.04 -13.06 5.92
CA VAL A 131 24.67 -12.70 6.34
C VAL A 131 24.53 -11.18 6.33
N VAL A 132 23.56 -10.68 5.58
CA VAL A 132 23.23 -9.25 5.47
C VAL A 132 21.91 -8.98 6.18
N GLU A 133 21.95 -8.14 7.22
CA GLU A 133 20.75 -7.66 7.89
C GLU A 133 20.22 -6.41 7.18
N LEU A 134 18.96 -6.45 6.77
CA LEU A 134 18.30 -5.37 6.05
C LEU A 134 17.03 -4.94 6.81
N THR A 135 16.80 -3.64 6.92
CA THR A 135 15.55 -3.10 7.49
C THR A 135 14.90 -2.15 6.52
N ILE A 136 13.63 -2.37 6.21
CA ILE A 136 12.80 -1.51 5.38
C ILE A 136 11.56 -1.09 6.17
N ASN A 137 11.20 0.18 6.09
CA ASN A 137 10.08 0.76 6.83
C ASN A 137 9.03 1.30 5.86
N ALA A 138 7.75 1.16 6.21
CA ALA A 138 6.71 2.00 5.61
C ALA A 138 6.87 3.46 6.08
N LEU A 139 6.54 4.42 5.22
CA LEU A 139 6.55 5.83 5.57
C LEU A 139 5.25 6.21 6.28
N GLY A 140 5.28 6.19 7.62
CA GLY A 140 4.12 6.52 8.46
C GLY A 140 3.92 8.00 8.77
N ASN A 141 4.82 8.90 8.33
CA ASN A 141 4.69 10.34 8.55
C ASN A 141 5.08 11.13 7.28
N PRO A 142 4.14 11.84 6.61
CA PRO A 142 2.71 11.89 6.93
C PRO A 142 2.02 10.51 6.78
N PRO A 143 0.91 10.26 7.49
CA PRO A 143 0.24 8.95 7.45
C PRO A 143 -0.45 8.70 6.11
N GLY A 144 -0.56 7.43 5.71
CA GLY A 144 -1.29 6.99 4.52
C GLY A 144 -0.63 7.38 3.19
N THR A 145 0.67 7.62 3.18
CA THR A 145 1.39 8.02 1.96
C THR A 145 1.58 6.88 0.95
N MET A 146 1.40 5.62 1.38
CA MET A 146 1.64 4.43 0.57
C MET A 146 3.04 4.46 -0.05
N LYS A 147 4.06 4.66 0.77
CA LYS A 147 5.47 4.71 0.36
C LYS A 147 6.34 3.92 1.32
N TYR A 148 7.42 3.36 0.81
CA TYR A 148 8.52 2.94 1.67
C TYR A 148 9.40 4.14 2.03
N LYS A 149 9.98 4.13 3.22
CA LYS A 149 10.94 5.13 3.66
C LYS A 149 12.26 4.94 2.93
N GLU A 150 12.74 3.71 2.89
CA GLU A 150 13.90 3.31 2.11
C GLU A 150 13.41 2.99 0.69
N VAL A 151 13.81 3.80 -0.30
CA VAL A 151 13.43 3.65 -1.72
C VAL A 151 14.46 2.87 -2.53
N ALA A 152 15.69 2.78 -2.03
CA ALA A 152 16.77 2.00 -2.61
C ALA A 152 17.62 1.41 -1.48
N VAL A 153 17.93 0.12 -1.58
CA VAL A 153 18.77 -0.61 -0.64
C VAL A 153 19.71 -1.52 -1.44
N GLU A 154 20.92 -1.77 -0.93
CA GLU A 154 21.95 -2.51 -1.67
C GLU A 154 22.32 -3.80 -0.94
N VAL A 155 22.46 -4.89 -1.68
CA VAL A 155 22.89 -6.20 -1.16
C VAL A 155 23.85 -6.87 -2.14
N PRO A 156 24.85 -7.63 -1.68
CA PRO A 156 25.67 -8.45 -2.57
C PRO A 156 24.84 -9.56 -3.25
N ALA A 157 25.25 -9.93 -4.47
CA ALA A 157 24.73 -11.11 -5.14
C ALA A 157 24.96 -12.39 -4.31
N GLY A 158 23.96 -13.27 -4.27
CA GLY A 158 24.05 -14.56 -3.57
C GLY A 158 24.12 -14.48 -2.03
N ALA A 159 24.01 -13.28 -1.45
CA ALA A 159 24.07 -13.12 0.01
C ALA A 159 22.81 -13.63 0.72
N LYS A 160 22.97 -14.17 1.92
CA LYS A 160 21.86 -14.50 2.82
C LYS A 160 21.31 -13.22 3.44
N VAL A 161 20.08 -12.83 3.09
CA VAL A 161 19.45 -11.60 3.56
C VAL A 161 18.43 -11.91 4.66
N VAL A 162 18.58 -11.24 5.81
CA VAL A 162 17.58 -11.20 6.88
C VAL A 162 16.88 -9.84 6.81
N LEU A 163 15.70 -9.81 6.20
CA LEU A 163 14.92 -8.58 6.01
C LEU A 163 13.90 -8.42 7.14
N THR A 164 13.96 -7.29 7.84
CA THR A 164 12.92 -6.85 8.78
C THR A 164 12.11 -5.72 8.15
N PHE A 165 10.82 -5.98 7.90
CA PHE A 165 9.89 -4.96 7.44
C PHE A 165 9.08 -4.41 8.63
N THR A 166 9.11 -3.10 8.83
CA THR A 166 8.37 -2.43 9.92
C THR A 166 7.30 -1.51 9.36
N ASN A 167 6.09 -1.57 9.92
CA ASN A 167 4.96 -0.75 9.51
C ASN A 167 4.57 0.26 10.60
N PRO A 168 5.16 1.46 10.63
CA PRO A 168 4.69 2.54 11.50
C PRO A 168 3.49 3.33 10.94
N ASP A 169 2.99 2.98 9.75
CA ASP A 169 1.88 3.67 9.08
C ASP A 169 0.51 3.20 9.61
N VAL A 170 -0.55 3.94 9.29
CA VAL A 170 -1.94 3.64 9.66
C VAL A 170 -2.62 2.63 8.72
N LEU A 171 -2.03 2.38 7.55
CA LEU A 171 -2.49 1.39 6.58
C LEU A 171 -1.73 0.06 6.76
N GLN A 172 -2.34 -1.05 6.31
CA GLN A 172 -1.66 -2.34 6.24
C GLN A 172 -0.72 -2.37 5.02
N HIS A 173 0.45 -2.97 5.20
CA HIS A 173 1.45 -3.07 4.14
C HIS A 173 2.14 -4.43 4.17
N ASN A 174 2.57 -4.89 3.02
CA ASN A 174 3.52 -5.99 2.88
C ASN A 174 4.71 -5.51 2.05
N LEU A 175 5.67 -6.40 1.83
CA LEU A 175 6.77 -6.18 0.92
C LEU A 175 6.95 -7.44 0.09
N VAL A 176 6.87 -7.28 -1.24
CA VAL A 176 7.04 -8.35 -2.21
C VAL A 176 8.20 -7.97 -3.12
N LEU A 177 9.28 -8.74 -3.07
CA LEU A 177 10.43 -8.61 -3.94
C LEU A 177 10.15 -9.35 -5.25
N VAL A 178 10.33 -8.66 -6.36
CA VAL A 178 9.98 -9.14 -7.71
C VAL A 178 11.18 -9.08 -8.64
N LYS A 179 11.17 -9.96 -9.65
CA LYS A 179 12.18 -9.97 -10.70
C LYS A 179 12.20 -8.64 -11.49
N PRO A 180 13.33 -8.29 -12.11
CA PRO A 180 13.44 -7.10 -12.95
C PRO A 180 12.37 -7.12 -14.05
N ASP A 181 11.81 -5.96 -14.37
CA ASP A 181 10.76 -5.78 -15.40
C ASP A 181 9.45 -6.56 -15.18
N LYS A 182 9.26 -7.20 -14.01
CA LYS A 182 8.03 -7.96 -13.68
C LYS A 182 7.06 -7.24 -12.76
N LYS A 183 7.43 -6.07 -12.26
CA LYS A 183 6.64 -5.27 -11.32
C LYS A 183 5.19 -5.08 -11.78
N ASP A 184 4.97 -4.66 -13.02
CA ASP A 184 3.63 -4.33 -13.52
C ASP A 184 2.77 -5.59 -13.71
N ALA A 185 3.38 -6.72 -14.10
CA ALA A 185 2.69 -8.00 -14.21
C ALA A 185 2.23 -8.50 -12.84
N VAL A 186 3.12 -8.46 -11.84
CA VAL A 186 2.76 -8.84 -10.46
C VAL A 186 1.78 -7.87 -9.83
N GLY A 187 1.90 -6.56 -10.12
CA GLY A 187 0.93 -5.55 -9.71
C GLY A 187 -0.47 -5.80 -10.26
N ALA A 188 -0.59 -6.20 -11.53
CA ALA A 188 -1.88 -6.58 -12.12
C ALA A 188 -2.48 -7.83 -11.45
N LEU A 189 -1.65 -8.82 -11.09
CA LEU A 189 -2.10 -9.98 -10.32
C LEU A 189 -2.57 -9.59 -8.91
N ALA A 190 -1.86 -8.67 -8.26
CA ALA A 190 -2.26 -8.12 -6.95
C ALA A 190 -3.61 -7.39 -7.02
N ASP A 191 -3.87 -6.63 -8.09
CA ASP A 191 -5.18 -5.99 -8.29
C ASP A 191 -6.29 -7.03 -8.50
N ALA A 192 -6.01 -8.15 -9.17
CA ALA A 192 -7.00 -9.22 -9.35
C ALA A 192 -7.42 -9.86 -8.00
N MET A 193 -6.55 -9.82 -6.98
CA MET A 193 -6.84 -10.33 -5.64
C MET A 193 -7.94 -9.55 -4.91
N LEU A 194 -8.32 -8.34 -5.36
CA LEU A 194 -9.46 -7.61 -4.75
C LEU A 194 -10.77 -8.41 -4.79
N THR A 195 -10.91 -9.30 -5.77
CA THR A 195 -12.10 -10.16 -5.92
C THR A 195 -11.91 -11.57 -5.34
N ASP A 196 -10.71 -11.89 -4.85
CA ASP A 196 -10.40 -13.20 -4.28
C ASP A 196 -10.83 -13.23 -2.80
N PRO A 197 -11.82 -14.07 -2.41
CA PRO A 197 -12.26 -14.18 -1.02
C PRO A 197 -11.15 -14.68 -0.07
N GLU A 198 -10.09 -15.31 -0.60
CA GLU A 198 -8.97 -15.85 0.16
C GLU A 198 -7.77 -14.89 0.20
N ALA A 199 -7.85 -13.71 -0.42
CA ALA A 199 -6.73 -12.77 -0.54
C ALA A 199 -6.11 -12.38 0.81
N MET A 200 -6.93 -12.18 1.84
CA MET A 200 -6.48 -11.90 3.20
C MET A 200 -5.62 -13.04 3.78
N LYS A 201 -6.00 -14.30 3.53
CA LYS A 201 -5.24 -15.47 4.01
C LYS A 201 -3.91 -15.62 3.26
N LYS A 202 -3.89 -15.21 2.00
CA LYS A 202 -2.67 -15.10 1.18
C LYS A 202 -1.85 -13.83 1.45
N HIS A 203 -2.24 -13.02 2.45
CA HIS A 203 -1.57 -11.76 2.78
C HIS A 203 -1.46 -10.77 1.61
N TYR A 204 -2.40 -10.85 0.66
CA TYR A 204 -2.37 -10.14 -0.63
C TYR A 204 -1.11 -10.39 -1.46
N VAL A 205 -0.43 -11.53 -1.27
CA VAL A 205 0.67 -11.94 -2.15
C VAL A 205 0.08 -12.82 -3.27
N PRO A 206 0.13 -12.37 -4.55
CA PRO A 206 -0.38 -13.17 -5.66
C PRO A 206 0.54 -14.36 -5.93
N GLU A 207 -0.01 -15.42 -6.54
CA GLU A 207 0.79 -16.56 -6.99
C GLU A 207 1.50 -16.20 -8.30
N SER A 208 2.83 -16.18 -8.29
CA SER A 208 3.64 -15.92 -9.48
C SER A 208 5.09 -16.38 -9.28
N ASP A 209 5.67 -16.98 -10.32
CA ASP A 209 7.10 -17.34 -10.37
C ASP A 209 8.02 -16.11 -10.49
N ASP A 210 7.45 -14.92 -10.70
CA ASP A 210 8.18 -13.66 -10.76
C ASP A 210 8.46 -13.05 -9.38
N ILE A 211 7.88 -13.62 -8.31
CA ILE A 211 8.12 -13.22 -6.92
C ILE A 211 9.30 -14.01 -6.35
N ILE A 212 10.27 -13.28 -5.78
CA ILE A 212 11.49 -13.85 -5.21
C ILE A 212 11.32 -14.11 -3.71
N ALA A 213 10.74 -13.12 -3.01
CA ALA A 213 10.49 -13.20 -1.58
C ALA A 213 9.33 -12.27 -1.21
N SER A 214 8.62 -12.57 -0.12
CA SER A 214 7.52 -11.74 0.35
C SER A 214 7.35 -11.80 1.86
N THR A 215 7.01 -10.68 2.48
CA THR A 215 6.54 -10.65 3.86
C THR A 215 5.06 -10.97 3.93
N LYS A 216 4.58 -11.33 5.11
CA LYS A 216 3.14 -11.29 5.42
C LYS A 216 2.65 -9.85 5.41
N LEU A 217 1.32 -9.72 5.43
CA LEU A 217 0.65 -8.45 5.60
C LEU A 217 0.82 -7.96 7.03
N VAL A 218 1.47 -6.81 7.20
CA VAL A 218 1.83 -6.23 8.48
C VAL A 218 0.80 -5.17 8.86
N ASN A 219 0.21 -5.35 10.03
CA ASN A 219 -0.72 -4.39 10.63
C ASN A 219 0.00 -3.10 11.09
N PRO A 220 -0.73 -1.98 11.26
CA PRO A 220 -0.20 -0.76 11.85
C PRO A 220 0.55 -1.02 13.18
N GLY A 221 1.74 -0.45 13.31
CA GLY A 221 2.67 -0.64 14.44
C GLY A 221 3.38 -2.01 14.47
N GLY A 222 3.10 -2.90 13.52
CA GLY A 222 3.69 -4.24 13.45
C GLY A 222 5.03 -4.29 12.72
N ASN A 223 5.64 -5.46 12.74
CA ASN A 223 6.77 -5.82 11.89
C ASN A 223 6.68 -7.29 11.47
N GLU A 224 7.39 -7.65 10.39
CA GLU A 224 7.60 -9.02 9.95
C GLU A 224 9.07 -9.20 9.56
N LYS A 225 9.65 -10.35 9.92
CA LYS A 225 11.01 -10.73 9.53
C LYS A 225 10.95 -11.91 8.56
N ILE A 226 11.68 -11.82 7.46
CA ILE A 226 11.86 -12.90 6.49
C ILE A 226 13.34 -13.13 6.19
N GLU A 227 13.68 -14.34 5.80
CA GLU A 227 15.02 -14.72 5.36
C GLU A 227 14.94 -15.24 3.92
N PHE A 228 15.84 -14.78 3.06
CA PHE A 228 15.91 -15.23 1.67
C PHE A 228 17.34 -15.09 1.12
N MET A 229 17.64 -15.79 0.03
CA MET A 229 18.88 -15.58 -0.72
C MET A 229 18.70 -14.43 -1.71
N SER A 230 19.59 -13.46 -1.66
CA SER A 230 19.68 -12.41 -2.68
C SER A 230 19.93 -13.05 -4.06
N PRO A 231 19.34 -12.52 -5.14
CA PRO A 231 19.61 -13.01 -6.49
C PRO A 231 21.10 -13.08 -6.82
N GLU A 232 21.51 -14.07 -7.62
CA GLU A 232 22.89 -14.23 -8.10
C GLU A 232 23.22 -13.20 -9.20
N GLU A 233 22.22 -12.79 -9.95
CA GLU A 233 22.39 -11.82 -11.03
C GLU A 233 22.32 -10.41 -10.49
N ALA A 234 23.42 -9.66 -10.63
CA ALA A 234 23.44 -8.24 -10.30
C ALA A 234 22.43 -7.46 -11.16
N GLY A 235 21.72 -6.53 -10.54
CA GLY A 235 20.66 -5.77 -11.18
C GLY A 235 19.74 -5.08 -10.19
N ASP A 236 18.73 -4.42 -10.73
CA ASP A 236 17.72 -3.68 -9.97
C ASP A 236 16.46 -4.54 -9.81
N TYR A 237 16.20 -4.99 -8.59
CA TYR A 237 15.05 -5.82 -8.25
C TYR A 237 14.00 -4.97 -7.54
N PRO A 238 12.86 -4.70 -8.17
CA PRO A 238 11.82 -3.92 -7.52
C PRO A 238 11.26 -4.67 -6.30
N TYR A 239 10.95 -3.96 -5.23
CA TYR A 239 10.04 -4.44 -4.19
C TYR A 239 8.83 -3.53 -4.11
N ILE A 240 7.65 -4.15 -3.99
CA ILE A 240 6.35 -3.47 -4.03
C ILE A 240 5.45 -3.94 -2.89
N CYS A 241 4.52 -3.07 -2.50
CA CYS A 241 3.40 -3.46 -1.63
C CYS A 241 2.24 -3.91 -2.50
N THR A 242 1.84 -5.17 -2.39
CA THR A 242 0.73 -5.75 -3.16
C THR A 242 -0.61 -5.66 -2.43
N PHE A 243 -0.67 -4.95 -1.30
CA PHE A 243 -1.96 -4.59 -0.71
C PHE A 243 -2.78 -3.76 -1.73
N PRO A 244 -4.10 -3.98 -1.85
CA PRO A 244 -4.93 -3.42 -2.91
C PRO A 244 -4.62 -1.97 -3.30
N GLY A 245 -4.19 -1.75 -4.53
CA GLY A 245 -3.89 -0.43 -5.10
C GLY A 245 -2.55 0.19 -4.68
N HIS A 246 -1.82 -0.36 -3.71
CA HIS A 246 -0.60 0.27 -3.17
C HIS A 246 0.60 0.18 -4.13
N TRP A 247 0.73 -0.90 -4.90
CA TRP A 247 1.94 -1.22 -5.69
C TRP A 247 2.36 -0.14 -6.70
N ARG A 248 1.43 0.72 -7.13
CA ARG A 248 1.69 1.83 -8.06
C ARG A 248 2.48 2.96 -7.41
N LEU A 249 2.31 3.16 -6.10
CA LEU A 249 2.91 4.25 -5.33
C LEU A 249 4.00 3.73 -4.39
N MET A 250 3.75 2.57 -3.79
CA MET A 250 4.58 1.95 -2.76
C MET A 250 5.56 0.97 -3.39
N GLN A 251 6.65 1.50 -3.89
CA GLN A 251 7.72 0.77 -4.55
C GLN A 251 9.10 1.25 -4.08
N GLY A 252 10.07 0.36 -4.14
CA GLY A 252 11.49 0.66 -4.03
C GLY A 252 12.32 -0.36 -4.81
N VAL A 253 13.64 -0.24 -4.73
CA VAL A 253 14.56 -1.09 -5.49
C VAL A 253 15.62 -1.70 -4.59
N LEU A 254 15.71 -3.03 -4.61
CA LEU A 254 16.83 -3.78 -4.08
C LEU A 254 17.89 -3.87 -5.18
N LYS A 255 18.99 -3.16 -5.01
CA LYS A 255 20.13 -3.20 -5.92
C LYS A 255 21.04 -4.35 -5.53
N VAL A 256 21.15 -5.33 -6.41
CA VAL A 256 22.07 -6.45 -6.25
C VAL A 256 23.38 -6.08 -6.91
N THR A 257 24.45 -5.97 -6.12
CA THR A 257 25.79 -5.61 -6.61
C THR A 257 26.68 -6.83 -6.75
N LYS A 258 27.59 -6.78 -7.73
CA LYS A 258 28.70 -7.74 -7.79
C LYS A 258 29.72 -7.35 -6.71
N GLU A 259 30.22 -8.33 -5.97
CA GLU A 259 31.36 -8.13 -5.06
C GLU A 259 32.63 -7.71 -5.80
#